data_AF-A0A2E5FES5-F1
#
_entry.id   AF-A0A2E5FES5-F1
#
_cell.length_a   1.000
_cell.length_b   1.000
_cell.length_c   1.000
_cell.angle_alpha   90.00
_cell.angle_beta   90.00
_cell.angle_gamma   90.00
#
_symmetry.space_group_name_H-M   'P 1'
#
loop_
_entity.id
_entity.type
_entity.pdbx_description
1 polymer ?
#
loop_
_entity_poly.entity_id
_entity_poly.type
_entity_poly.pdbx_seq_one_letter_code
_entity_poly.pdbx_strand_id
1 'polypeptide(L)'
;MWQTVLLFQTGWLVLVSCHDSLLYLISIALILLYLLLDLYKAKQKDYLSYALPKLLMFISGCLADWSLAKLEFIQFAADGPTLPLWLVLLWLLFSITFEQCYCWLSGKLKVAALLGGLFGPASYWAASKLSSVNIQMPVEFTLLSAAFWATLFVTFIKKRSLAA
;
A
#
# COMPACT_ATOMS: atom_id res chain seq x y z
N MET A 1 -13.13 9.73 -5.70
CA MET A 1 -11.93 10.25 -5.03
C MET A 1 -12.09 10.22 -3.51
N TRP A 2 -12.84 11.14 -2.88
CA TRP A 2 -12.94 11.23 -1.41
C TRP A 2 -13.39 9.95 -0.69
N GLN A 3 -14.40 9.25 -1.21
CA GLN A 3 -14.87 7.98 -0.64
C GLN A 3 -13.75 6.91 -0.59
N THR A 4 -12.92 6.84 -1.63
CA THR A 4 -11.82 5.88 -1.72
C THR A 4 -10.67 6.25 -0.78
N VAL A 5 -10.40 7.55 -0.62
CA VAL A 5 -9.44 8.05 0.36
C VAL A 5 -9.88 7.68 1.77
N LEU A 6 -11.15 7.95 2.12
CA LEU A 6 -11.70 7.58 3.43
C LEU A 6 -11.62 6.07 3.67
N LEU A 7 -12.01 5.26 2.68
CA LEU A 7 -11.91 3.80 2.76
C LEU A 7 -10.47 3.33 3.00
N PHE A 8 -9.50 3.89 2.26
CA PHE A 8 -8.10 3.52 2.44
C PHE A 8 -7.61 3.90 3.83
N GLN A 9 -7.89 5.12 4.30
CA GLN A 9 -7.44 5.60 5.61
C GLN A 9 -8.08 4.82 6.77
N THR A 10 -9.38 4.50 6.67
CA THR A 10 -10.05 3.67 7.69
C THR A 10 -9.55 2.24 7.67
N GLY A 11 -9.41 1.63 6.49
CA GLY A 11 -8.88 0.28 6.36
C GLY A 11 -7.42 0.17 6.82
N TRP A 12 -6.60 1.18 6.52
CA TRP A 12 -5.23 1.30 7.06
C TRP A 12 -5.26 1.32 8.58
N LEU A 13 -6.06 2.19 9.18
CA LEU A 13 -6.11 2.34 10.64
C LEU A 13 -6.58 1.06 11.33
N VAL A 14 -7.60 0.39 10.77
CA VAL A 14 -8.12 -0.88 11.31
C VAL A 14 -7.10 -2.01 11.15
N LEU A 15 -6.47 -2.16 9.98
CA LEU A 15 -5.46 -3.20 9.75
C LEU A 15 -4.24 -3.05 10.66
N VAL A 16 -3.80 -1.81 10.89
CA VAL A 16 -2.64 -1.51 11.73
C VAL A 16 -3.00 -1.62 13.22
N SER A 17 -4.05 -0.93 13.67
CA SER A 17 -4.36 -0.82 15.12
C SER A 17 -5.01 -2.08 15.68
N CYS A 18 -5.75 -2.84 14.86
CA CYS A 18 -6.47 -4.05 15.28
C CYS A 18 -5.79 -5.35 14.82
N HIS A 19 -4.51 -5.31 14.43
CA HIS A 19 -3.79 -6.48 13.90
C HIS A 19 -3.82 -7.73 14.80
N ASP A 20 -3.89 -7.56 16.12
CA ASP A 20 -3.96 -8.65 17.11
C ASP A 20 -5.40 -9.11 17.43
N SER A 21 -6.41 -8.54 16.78
CA SER A 21 -7.83 -8.84 17.05
C SER A 21 -8.55 -9.29 15.78
N LEU A 22 -9.57 -10.15 15.92
CA LEU A 22 -10.44 -10.53 14.80
C LEU A 22 -11.12 -9.33 14.11
N LEU A 23 -11.15 -8.16 14.76
CA LEU A 23 -11.66 -6.92 14.18
C LEU A 23 -10.96 -6.52 12.86
N TYR A 24 -9.68 -6.85 12.65
CA TYR A 24 -9.03 -6.51 11.37
C TYR A 24 -9.64 -7.27 10.18
N LEU A 25 -10.36 -8.38 10.41
CA LEU A 25 -11.07 -9.11 9.36
C LEU A 25 -12.21 -8.29 8.73
N ILE A 26 -12.70 -7.25 9.40
CA ILE A 26 -13.64 -6.28 8.81
C ILE A 26 -13.03 -5.64 7.56
N SER A 27 -11.71 -5.48 7.51
CA SER A 27 -10.99 -4.96 6.33
C SER A 27 -11.12 -5.89 5.12
N ILE A 28 -11.33 -7.20 5.31
CA ILE A 28 -11.64 -8.12 4.20
C ILE A 28 -12.98 -7.75 3.57
N ALA A 29 -14.01 -7.52 4.39
CA ALA A 29 -15.32 -7.09 3.89
C ALA A 29 -15.23 -5.74 3.16
N LEU A 30 -14.43 -4.79 3.68
CA LEU A 30 -14.17 -3.51 3.03
C LEU A 30 -13.46 -3.67 1.67
N ILE A 31 -12.44 -4.52 1.59
CA ILE A 31 -11.72 -4.84 0.35
C ILE A 31 -12.66 -5.48 -0.68
N LEU A 32 -13.44 -6.49 -0.26
CA LEU A 32 -14.39 -7.18 -1.14
C LEU A 32 -15.48 -6.23 -1.64
N LEU A 33 -16.05 -5.41 -0.76
CA LEU A 33 -17.04 -4.41 -1.13
C LEU A 33 -16.47 -3.42 -2.15
N TYR A 34 -15.24 -2.94 -1.93
CA TYR A 34 -14.58 -2.06 -2.88
C TYR A 34 -14.38 -2.73 -4.23
N LEU A 35 -13.82 -3.94 -4.26
CA LEU A 35 -13.62 -4.70 -5.50
C LEU A 35 -14.92 -4.91 -6.27
N LEU A 36 -16.01 -5.27 -5.59
CA LEU A 36 -17.32 -5.43 -6.23
C LEU A 36 -17.82 -4.12 -6.85
N LEU A 37 -17.71 -3.01 -6.12
CA LEU A 37 -18.10 -1.68 -6.62
C LEU A 37 -17.22 -1.22 -7.78
N ASP A 38 -15.92 -1.53 -7.74
CA ASP A 38 -14.93 -1.14 -8.74
C ASP A 38 -15.14 -1.96 -10.03
N LEU A 39 -15.36 -3.27 -9.91
CA LEU A 39 -15.72 -4.15 -11.02
C LEU A 39 -17.05 -3.77 -11.67
N TYR A 40 -18.06 -3.40 -10.88
CA TYR A 40 -19.34 -2.92 -11.41
C TYR A 40 -19.18 -1.64 -12.24
N LYS A 41 -18.26 -0.75 -11.83
CA LYS A 41 -17.96 0.50 -12.55
C LYS A 41 -17.04 0.29 -13.75
N ALA A 42 -16.27 -0.79 -13.79
CA ALA A 42 -15.38 -1.16 -14.88
C ALA A 42 -16.19 -1.66 -16.11
N LYS A 43 -16.99 -0.78 -16.72
CA LYS A 43 -17.61 -1.04 -18.03
C LYS A 43 -16.51 -1.06 -19.12
N GLN A 44 -16.39 -2.20 -19.81
CA GLN A 44 -15.69 -2.37 -21.10
C GLN A 44 -14.20 -1.94 -21.15
N LYS A 45 -13.43 -2.12 -20.07
CA LYS A 45 -11.96 -2.06 -20.14
C LYS A 45 -11.39 -3.47 -20.32
N ASP A 46 -10.31 -3.58 -21.09
CA ASP A 46 -9.47 -4.78 -21.08
C ASP A 46 -9.07 -5.08 -19.62
N TYR A 47 -9.57 -6.23 -19.11
CA TYR A 47 -9.39 -6.64 -17.73
C TYR A 47 -7.90 -6.75 -17.38
N LEU A 48 -7.06 -7.15 -18.34
CA LEU A 48 -5.63 -7.29 -18.13
C LEU A 48 -5.00 -5.92 -17.87
N SER A 49 -5.26 -4.94 -18.73
CA SER A 49 -4.78 -3.55 -18.57
C SER A 49 -5.25 -2.90 -17.26
N TYR A 50 -6.42 -3.31 -16.76
CA TYR A 50 -7.00 -2.82 -15.51
C TYR A 50 -6.42 -3.49 -14.25
N ALA A 51 -6.30 -4.82 -14.25
CA ALA A 51 -5.93 -5.61 -13.07
C ALA A 51 -4.41 -5.73 -12.91
N LEU A 52 -3.65 -5.81 -14.00
CA LEU A 52 -2.21 -6.05 -13.98
C LEU A 52 -1.43 -4.98 -13.18
N PRO A 53 -1.69 -3.65 -13.32
CA PRO A 53 -0.98 -2.66 -12.53
C PRO A 53 -1.23 -2.81 -11.01
N LYS A 54 -2.46 -3.13 -10.61
CA LYS A 54 -2.82 -3.33 -9.20
C LYS A 54 -2.08 -4.55 -8.64
N LEU A 55 -2.07 -5.65 -9.39
CA LEU A 55 -1.35 -6.87 -9.02
C LEU A 55 0.17 -6.64 -8.92
N LEU A 56 0.76 -5.92 -9.88
CA LEU A 56 2.20 -5.61 -9.84
C LEU A 56 2.54 -4.75 -8.62
N MET A 57 1.74 -3.72 -8.32
CA MET A 57 1.95 -2.89 -7.12
C MET A 57 1.86 -3.72 -5.84
N PHE A 58 0.83 -4.57 -5.72
CA PHE A 58 0.65 -5.47 -4.59
C PHE A 58 1.86 -6.38 -4.40
N ILE A 59 2.32 -7.06 -5.46
CA ILE A 59 3.49 -7.95 -5.41
C ILE A 59 4.76 -7.16 -5.07
N SER A 60 4.99 -6.00 -5.69
CA SER A 60 6.17 -5.17 -5.39
C SER A 60 6.22 -4.74 -3.92
N GLY A 61 5.08 -4.36 -3.35
CA GLY A 61 4.98 -4.00 -1.93
C GLY A 61 5.26 -5.16 -0.99
N CYS A 62 4.60 -6.30 -1.20
CA CYS A 62 4.84 -7.51 -0.42
C CYS A 62 6.30 -7.97 -0.53
N LEU A 63 6.89 -7.99 -1.73
CA LEU A 63 8.29 -8.36 -1.89
C LEU A 63 9.25 -7.39 -1.18
N ALA A 64 8.95 -6.09 -1.21
CA ALA A 64 9.76 -5.09 -0.51
C ALA A 64 9.73 -5.32 1.01
N ASP A 65 8.55 -5.48 1.61
CA ASP A 65 8.44 -5.71 3.05
C ASP A 65 9.02 -7.04 3.49
N TRP A 66 8.83 -8.09 2.68
CA TRP A 66 9.45 -9.37 2.95
C TRP A 66 10.98 -9.27 2.92
N SER A 67 11.53 -8.52 1.95
CA SER A 67 12.98 -8.30 1.86
C SER A 67 13.52 -7.49 3.03
N LEU A 68 12.80 -6.43 3.43
CA LEU A 68 13.16 -5.62 4.60
C LEU A 68 13.16 -6.45 5.88
N ALA A 69 12.18 -7.34 6.04
CA ALA A 69 12.13 -8.26 7.18
C ALA A 69 13.24 -9.30 7.13
N LYS A 70 13.52 -9.88 5.95
CA LYS A 70 14.57 -10.88 5.76
C LYS A 70 15.97 -10.33 6.00
N LEU A 71 16.18 -9.06 5.69
CA LEU A 71 17.43 -8.32 5.92
C LEU A 71 17.46 -7.59 7.28
N GLU A 72 16.49 -7.87 8.15
CA GLU A 72 16.42 -7.34 9.53
C GLU A 72 16.31 -5.81 9.65
N PHE A 73 15.88 -5.10 8.60
CA PHE A 73 15.56 -3.67 8.70
C PHE A 73 14.28 -3.43 9.53
N ILE A 74 13.34 -4.38 9.43
CA ILE A 74 12.10 -4.42 10.22
C ILE A 74 11.94 -5.80 10.83
N GLN A 75 11.26 -5.87 11.97
CA GLN A 75 10.91 -7.12 12.64
C GLN A 75 9.42 -7.13 12.98
N PHE A 76 8.76 -8.25 12.72
CA PHE A 76 7.39 -8.49 13.15
C PHE A 76 7.39 -9.39 14.39
N ALA A 77 6.40 -9.25 15.27
CA ALA A 77 6.30 -10.07 16.49
C ALA A 77 6.02 -11.56 16.25
N ALA A 78 5.55 -11.95 15.07
CA ALA A 78 5.43 -13.36 14.71
C ALA A 78 6.83 -13.89 14.31
N ASP A 79 7.35 -14.87 15.06
CA ASP A 79 8.67 -15.49 14.87
C ASP A 79 8.74 -16.40 13.62
N GLY A 80 8.37 -15.87 12.45
CA GLY A 80 8.32 -16.61 11.19
C GLY A 80 8.78 -15.79 9.99
N PRO A 81 9.25 -16.45 8.90
CA PRO A 81 9.72 -15.78 7.69
C PRO A 81 8.57 -15.22 6.81
N THR A 82 7.33 -15.26 7.29
CA THR A 82 6.13 -14.90 6.53
C THR A 82 5.63 -13.52 6.93
N LEU A 83 5.19 -12.75 5.93
CA LEU A 83 4.55 -11.47 6.18
C LEU A 83 3.26 -11.65 6.99
N PRO A 84 3.00 -10.81 8.00
CA PRO A 84 1.74 -10.81 8.70
C PRO A 84 0.56 -10.58 7.75
N LEU A 85 -0.54 -11.30 7.95
CA LEU A 85 -1.71 -11.22 7.08
C LEU A 85 -2.28 -9.80 6.99
N TRP A 86 -2.27 -9.04 8.09
CA TRP A 86 -2.75 -7.66 8.11
C TRP A 86 -1.98 -6.76 7.14
N LEU A 87 -0.67 -6.99 6.97
CA LEU A 87 0.18 -6.20 6.08
C LEU A 87 -0.03 -6.60 4.62
N VAL A 88 -0.26 -7.89 4.36
CA VAL A 88 -0.68 -8.37 3.03
C VAL A 88 -2.01 -7.75 2.64
N LEU A 89 -3.00 -7.75 3.54
CA LEU A 89 -4.28 -7.09 3.29
C LEU A 89 -4.13 -5.57 3.09
N LEU A 90 -3.18 -4.94 3.79
CA LEU A 90 -2.90 -3.52 3.64
C LEU A 90 -2.36 -3.19 2.25
N TRP A 91 -1.40 -3.97 1.74
CA TRP A 91 -0.90 -3.83 0.38
C TRP A 91 -1.98 -4.09 -0.66
N LEU A 92 -2.85 -5.06 -0.42
CA LEU A 92 -3.99 -5.32 -1.30
C LEU A 92 -4.91 -4.10 -1.35
N LEU A 93 -5.35 -3.60 -0.20
CA LEU A 93 -6.19 -2.40 -0.10
C LEU A 93 -5.53 -1.18 -0.74
N PHE A 94 -4.24 -0.96 -0.48
CA PHE A 94 -3.49 0.14 -1.07
C PHE A 94 -3.48 0.04 -2.60
N SER A 95 -3.12 -1.13 -3.15
CA SER A 95 -2.98 -1.32 -4.60
C SER A 95 -4.28 -1.09 -5.37
N ILE A 96 -5.42 -1.53 -4.82
CA ILE A 96 -6.73 -1.41 -5.48
C ILE A 96 -7.30 0.00 -5.36
N THR A 97 -6.95 0.74 -4.31
CA THR A 97 -7.41 2.12 -4.08
C THR A 97 -6.47 3.19 -4.64
N PHE A 98 -5.21 2.84 -4.92
CA PHE A 98 -4.13 3.77 -5.29
C PHE A 98 -4.53 4.73 -6.41
N GLU A 99 -5.00 4.19 -7.53
CA GLU A 99 -5.32 4.98 -8.72
C GLU A 99 -6.32 6.08 -8.41
N GLN A 100 -7.34 5.79 -7.62
CA GLN A 100 -8.43 6.71 -7.32
C GLN A 100 -8.09 7.70 -6.20
N CYS A 101 -7.19 7.32 -5.27
CA CYS A 101 -6.64 8.20 -4.24
C CYS A 101 -5.68 9.24 -4.83
N TYR A 102 -4.88 8.85 -5.82
CA TYR A 102 -3.77 9.64 -6.34
C TYR A 102 -3.95 10.12 -7.78
N CYS A 103 -5.18 10.06 -8.32
CA CYS A 103 -5.49 10.47 -9.69
C CYS A 103 -5.04 11.89 -10.05
N TRP A 104 -5.10 12.80 -9.09
CA TRP A 104 -4.74 14.21 -9.21
C TRP A 104 -3.22 14.47 -9.37
N LEU A 105 -2.40 13.43 -9.19
CA LEU A 105 -0.95 13.45 -9.44
C LEU A 105 -0.57 13.15 -10.88
N SER A 106 -1.54 12.81 -11.75
CA SER A 106 -1.28 12.58 -13.18
C SER A 106 -0.52 13.78 -13.79
N GLY A 107 0.58 13.49 -14.50
CA GLY A 107 1.46 14.51 -15.09
C GLY A 107 2.39 15.23 -14.09
N LYS A 108 2.29 14.97 -12.77
CA LYS A 108 3.06 15.64 -11.72
C LYS A 108 4.08 14.70 -11.05
N LEU A 109 4.95 14.08 -11.85
CA LEU A 109 5.86 13.01 -11.37
C LEU A 109 6.79 13.46 -10.23
N LYS A 110 7.27 14.71 -10.25
CA LYS A 110 8.10 15.25 -9.16
C LYS A 110 7.34 15.31 -7.84
N VAL A 111 6.07 15.72 -7.89
CA VAL A 111 5.19 15.76 -6.71
C VAL A 111 4.88 14.35 -6.24
N ALA A 112 4.64 13.41 -7.17
CA ALA A 112 4.43 12.00 -6.82
C ALA A 112 5.65 11.39 -6.12
N ALA A 113 6.87 11.66 -6.61
CA ALA A 113 8.11 11.23 -5.97
C ALA A 113 8.26 11.79 -4.55
N LEU A 114 8.04 13.10 -4.39
CA LEU A 114 8.16 13.78 -3.10
C LEU A 114 7.15 13.25 -2.09
N LEU A 115 5.86 13.17 -2.47
CA LEU A 115 4.82 12.68 -1.57
C LEU A 115 5.01 11.20 -1.24
N GLY A 116 5.34 10.36 -2.22
CA GLY A 116 5.64 8.95 -1.99
C GLY A 116 6.83 8.79 -1.04
N GLY A 117 7.95 9.46 -1.33
CA GLY A 117 9.17 9.36 -0.53
C GLY A 117 9.04 9.90 0.90
N LEU A 118 8.14 10.85 1.15
CA LEU A 118 7.88 11.37 2.50
C LEU A 118 6.82 10.55 3.25
N PHE A 119 5.64 10.35 2.65
CA PHE A 119 4.51 9.73 3.33
C PHE A 119 4.58 8.21 3.37
N GLY A 120 5.34 7.58 2.47
CA GLY A 120 5.67 6.17 2.51
C GLY A 120 6.34 5.78 3.83
N PRO A 121 7.58 6.19 4.11
CA PRO A 121 8.25 5.89 5.38
C PRO A 121 7.51 6.44 6.60
N ALA A 122 6.86 7.61 6.50
CA ALA A 122 6.05 8.13 7.62
C ALA A 122 4.91 7.18 8.01
N SER A 123 4.28 6.50 7.04
CA SER A 123 3.27 5.47 7.32
C SER A 123 3.85 4.29 8.10
N TYR A 124 5.08 3.87 7.82
CA TYR A 124 5.71 2.78 8.57
C TYR A 124 6.06 3.19 10.00
N TRP A 125 6.56 4.42 10.18
CA TRP A 125 6.80 4.95 11.52
C TRP A 125 5.52 5.11 12.33
N ALA A 126 4.41 5.49 11.70
CA ALA A 126 3.11 5.48 12.36
C ALA A 126 2.67 4.06 12.73
N ALA A 127 2.82 3.11 11.81
CA ALA A 127 2.51 1.70 12.07
C ALA A 127 3.36 1.12 13.20
N SER A 128 4.66 1.44 13.28
CA SER A 128 5.55 0.96 14.35
C SER A 128 5.19 1.47 15.75
N LYS A 129 4.25 2.42 15.87
CA LYS A 129 3.71 2.89 17.15
C LYS A 129 2.36 2.29 17.49
N LEU A 130 1.67 1.73 16.50
CA LEU A 130 0.30 1.23 16.59
C LEU A 130 0.21 -0.28 16.41
N SER A 131 1.23 -0.92 15.84
CA SER A 131 1.28 -2.34 15.56
C SER A 131 2.56 -3.00 16.01
N SER A 132 2.61 -4.32 15.90
CA SER A 132 3.74 -5.17 16.28
C SER A 132 4.96 -5.10 15.34
N VAL A 133 5.10 -4.06 14.52
CA VAL A 133 6.25 -3.88 13.62
C VAL A 133 7.30 -3.01 14.30
N ASN A 134 8.53 -3.51 14.41
CA ASN A 134 9.65 -2.76 14.97
C ASN A 134 10.64 -2.42 13.87
N ILE A 135 11.07 -1.16 13.81
CA ILE A 135 12.10 -0.69 12.88
C ILE A 135 13.45 -0.82 13.60
N GLN A 136 14.31 -1.71 13.09
CA GLN A 136 15.58 -2.07 13.74
C GLN A 136 16.73 -1.16 13.29
N MET A 137 16.71 -0.72 12.03
CA MET A 137 17.73 0.17 11.43
C MET A 137 17.08 1.48 10.97
N PRO A 138 16.79 2.43 11.88
CA PRO A 138 15.94 3.59 11.61
C PRO A 138 16.34 4.43 10.39
N VAL A 139 17.63 4.71 10.24
CA VAL A 139 18.14 5.62 9.21
C VAL A 139 18.10 4.93 7.85
N GLU A 140 18.68 3.73 7.77
CA GLU A 140 18.77 2.94 6.56
C GLU A 140 17.39 2.53 6.07
N PHE A 141 16.52 2.07 6.98
CA PHE A 141 15.13 1.78 6.68
C PHE A 141 14.42 3.02 6.09
N THR A 142 14.57 4.19 6.72
CA THR A 142 13.90 5.40 6.27
C THR A 142 14.38 5.82 4.87
N LEU A 143 15.68 5.75 4.60
CA LEU A 143 16.26 6.09 3.30
C LEU A 143 15.83 5.11 2.20
N LEU A 144 15.91 3.80 2.47
CA LEU A 144 15.49 2.76 1.54
C LEU A 144 13.99 2.82 1.25
N SER A 145 13.18 2.99 2.29
CA SER A 145 11.74 3.14 2.18
C SER A 145 11.38 4.40 1.38
N ALA A 146 12.01 5.54 1.66
CA ALA A 146 11.80 6.76 0.88
C ALA A 146 12.12 6.56 -0.62
N ALA A 147 13.25 5.92 -0.94
CA ALA A 147 13.65 5.65 -2.32
C ALA A 147 12.68 4.69 -3.02
N PHE A 148 12.28 3.60 -2.34
CA PHE A 148 11.31 2.64 -2.84
C PHE A 148 9.97 3.30 -3.14
N TRP A 149 9.40 4.02 -2.16
CA TRP A 149 8.10 4.67 -2.31
C TRP A 149 8.09 5.77 -3.36
N ALA A 150 9.14 6.59 -3.44
CA ALA A 150 9.27 7.59 -4.50
C ALA A 150 9.26 6.92 -5.89
N THR A 151 10.02 5.83 -6.05
CA THR A 151 10.09 5.07 -7.31
C THR A 151 8.76 4.42 -7.66
N LEU A 152 8.09 3.81 -6.67
CA LEU A 152 6.78 3.18 -6.82
C LEU A 152 5.75 4.21 -7.29
N PHE A 153 5.64 5.34 -6.60
CA PHE A 153 4.70 6.40 -6.98
C PHE A 153 4.97 6.93 -8.38
N VAL A 154 6.22 7.24 -8.74
CA VAL A 154 6.56 7.71 -10.09
C VAL A 154 6.17 6.70 -11.15
N THR A 155 6.48 5.41 -10.93
CA THR A 155 6.22 4.34 -11.91
C THR A 155 4.73 4.19 -12.20
N PHE A 156 3.91 4.11 -11.14
CA PHE A 156 2.48 3.86 -11.28
C PHE A 156 1.69 5.11 -11.70
N ILE A 157 2.14 6.32 -11.34
CA ILE A 157 1.53 7.57 -11.85
C ILE A 157 1.93 7.84 -13.31
N LYS A 158 3.17 7.57 -13.71
CA LYS A 158 3.61 7.74 -15.11
C LYS A 158 2.85 6.83 -16.06
N LYS A 159 2.63 5.57 -15.69
CA LYS A 159 1.83 4.63 -16.50
C LYS A 159 0.41 5.14 -16.74
N ARG A 160 -0.18 5.79 -15.74
CA ARG A 160 -1.50 6.43 -15.87
C ARG A 160 -1.48 7.60 -16.85
N SER A 161 -0.50 8.50 -16.76
CA SER A 161 -0.46 9.68 -17.65
C SER A 161 -0.30 9.33 -19.13
N LEU A 162 0.19 8.13 -19.46
CA LEU A 162 0.29 7.63 -20.83
C LEU A 162 -1.01 6.98 -21.35
N ALA A 163 -1.98 6.70 -20.47
CA ALA A 163 -3.23 6.02 -20.78
C ALA A 163 -4.48 6.93 -20.70
N ALA A 164 -4.28 8.21 -20.33
CA ALA A 164 -5.32 9.24 -20.22
C ALA A 164 -5.20 10.21 -21.40
#